data_AF-A0A192H3Q4-F1
#
_entry.id   AF-A0A192H3Q4-F1
#
_cell.length_a   1.000
_cell.length_b   1.000
_cell.length_c   1.000
_cell.angle_alpha   90.00
_cell.angle_beta   90.00
_cell.angle_gamma   90.00
#
_symmetry.space_group_name_H-M   'P 1'
#
loop_
_entity.id
_entity.type
_entity.pdbx_description
1 polymer ?
#
loop_
_entity_poly.entity_id
_entity_poly.type
_entity_poly.pdbx_seq_one_letter_code
_entity_poly.pdbx_strand_id
1 'polypeptide(L)'
;MSLNPQQIKNTINELHENFVRSGLTKEQVASDLNISMTKLDHLFSLTQQSMDDPWILRNYLNDKVADNGQEPVPYSALVGDWHQYWFLNTRAIDKGEITAGDL
;
A
#
# COMPACT_ATOMS: atom_id res chain seq x y z
N MET A 1 -3.28 17.78 0.78
CA MET A 1 -4.49 17.33 0.08
C MET A 1 -4.94 16.06 0.75
N SER A 2 -6.21 15.96 1.13
CA SER A 2 -6.77 14.77 1.78
C SER A 2 -7.76 14.11 0.84
N LEU A 3 -7.76 12.78 0.79
CA LEU A 3 -8.74 12.03 0.00
C LEU A 3 -10.15 12.27 0.56
N ASN A 4 -11.11 12.45 -0.34
CA ASN A 4 -12.51 12.46 0.06
C ASN A 4 -12.98 11.03 0.44
N PRO A 5 -14.11 10.88 1.15
CA PRO A 5 -14.58 9.56 1.59
C PRO A 5 -14.75 8.54 0.46
N GLN A 6 -15.13 8.99 -0.74
CA GLN A 6 -15.27 8.11 -1.90
C GLN A 6 -13.91 7.66 -2.44
N GLN A 7 -12.91 8.54 -2.47
CA GLN A 7 -11.54 8.21 -2.87
C GLN A 7 -10.90 7.23 -1.87
N ILE A 8 -11.13 7.41 -0.57
CA ILE A 8 -10.69 6.46 0.46
C ILE A 8 -11.29 5.08 0.18
N LYS A 9 -12.62 5.00 0.01
CA LYS A 9 -13.31 3.76 -0.28
C LYS A 9 -12.82 3.08 -1.56
N ASN A 10 -12.59 3.85 -2.62
CA ASN A 10 -12.05 3.33 -3.88
C ASN A 10 -10.65 2.76 -3.67
N THR A 11 -9.78 3.50 -2.98
CA THR A 11 -8.39 3.08 -2.73
C THR A 11 -8.33 1.80 -1.90
N ILE A 12 -9.19 1.66 -0.87
CA ILE A 12 -9.31 0.43 -0.07
C ILE A 12 -9.71 -0.74 -0.97
N ASN A 13 -10.72 -0.56 -1.82
CA ASN A 13 -11.17 -1.61 -2.74
C ASN A 13 -10.07 -2.00 -3.75
N GLU A 14 -9.36 -1.01 -4.29
CA GLU A 14 -8.24 -1.21 -5.22
C GLU A 14 -7.09 -1.99 -4.56
N LEU A 15 -6.73 -1.66 -3.32
CA LEU A 15 -5.74 -2.40 -2.53
C LEU A 15 -6.18 -3.85 -2.29
N HIS A 16 -7.44 -4.07 -1.92
CA HIS A 16 -7.98 -5.41 -1.68
C HIS A 16 -7.98 -6.26 -2.95
N GLU A 17 -8.37 -5.69 -4.08
CA GLU A 17 -8.40 -6.37 -5.37
C GLU A 17 -6.98 -6.77 -5.82
N ASN A 18 -6.00 -5.87 -5.69
CA ASN A 18 -4.60 -6.19 -5.98
C ASN A 18 -4.03 -7.24 -5.02
N PHE A 19 -4.41 -7.19 -3.75
CA PHE A 19 -4.05 -8.24 -2.79
C PHE A 19 -4.60 -9.61 -3.20
N VAL A 20 -5.88 -9.71 -3.58
CA VAL A 20 -6.47 -10.96 -4.07
C VAL A 20 -5.73 -11.47 -5.31
N ARG A 21 -5.40 -10.59 -6.25
CA ARG A 21 -4.65 -10.91 -7.48
C ARG A 21 -3.22 -11.37 -7.23
N SER A 22 -2.56 -10.82 -6.20
CA SER A 22 -1.20 -11.22 -5.83
C SER A 22 -1.14 -12.67 -5.35
N GLY A 23 -2.26 -13.25 -4.93
CA GLY A 23 -2.32 -14.61 -4.39
C GLY A 23 -1.63 -14.78 -3.03
N LEU A 24 -1.27 -13.67 -2.38
CA LEU A 24 -0.60 -13.68 -1.08
C LEU A 24 -1.58 -13.86 0.07
N THR A 25 -1.08 -14.34 1.21
CA THR A 25 -1.78 -14.26 2.49
C THR A 25 -1.36 -13.01 3.25
N LYS A 26 -2.19 -12.55 4.19
CA LYS A 26 -1.87 -11.37 5.01
C LYS A 26 -0.59 -11.58 5.82
N GLU A 27 -0.35 -12.80 6.30
CA GLU A 27 0.86 -13.16 7.04
C GLU A 27 2.12 -13.04 6.17
N GLN A 28 2.04 -13.42 4.90
CA GLN A 28 3.15 -13.24 3.96
C GLN A 28 3.44 -11.77 3.73
N VAL A 29 2.41 -10.95 3.51
CA VAL A 29 2.59 -9.50 3.33
C VAL A 29 3.20 -8.86 4.58
N ALA A 30 2.69 -9.20 5.76
CA ALA A 30 3.20 -8.69 7.03
C ALA A 30 4.66 -9.08 7.25
N SER A 31 5.01 -10.34 6.95
CA SER A 31 6.38 -10.84 7.05
C SER A 31 7.32 -10.17 6.05
N ASP A 32 6.93 -10.06 4.78
CA ASP A 32 7.76 -9.48 3.72
C ASP A 32 8.02 -8.00 3.95
N LEU A 33 7.02 -7.27 4.45
CA LEU A 33 7.15 -5.85 4.81
C LEU A 33 7.67 -5.62 6.24
N ASN A 34 7.93 -6.70 6.99
CA ASN A 34 8.40 -6.67 8.38
C ASN A 34 7.52 -5.79 9.31
N ILE A 35 6.20 -5.96 9.23
CA ILE A 35 5.20 -5.25 10.03
C ILE A 35 4.31 -6.20 10.81
N SER A 36 3.59 -5.68 11.81
CA SER A 36 2.57 -6.43 12.54
C SER A 36 1.30 -6.63 11.67
N MET A 37 0.52 -7.67 11.98
CA MET A 37 -0.79 -7.88 11.36
C MET A 37 -1.75 -6.73 11.64
N THR A 38 -1.68 -6.15 12.85
CA THR A 38 -2.46 -4.96 13.24
C THR A 38 -2.16 -3.79 12.31
N LYS A 39 -0.87 -3.52 12.09
CA LYS A 39 -0.44 -2.48 11.16
C LYS A 39 -0.92 -2.75 9.74
N LEU A 40 -0.81 -3.99 9.27
CA LEU A 40 -1.31 -4.37 7.95
C LEU A 40 -2.82 -4.11 7.80
N ASP A 41 -3.63 -4.42 8.82
CA ASP A 41 -5.07 -4.13 8.80
C ASP A 41 -5.35 -2.62 8.80
N HIS A 42 -4.53 -1.81 9.48
CA HIS A 42 -4.61 -0.35 9.41
C HIS A 42 -4.28 0.20 8.01
N LEU A 43 -3.31 -0.41 7.31
CA LEU A 43 -2.97 -0.04 5.93
C LEU A 43 -4.09 -0.39 4.95
N PHE A 44 -4.65 -1.59 5.05
CA PHE A 44 -5.77 -2.01 4.21
C PHE A 44 -7.03 -1.16 4.44
N SER A 45 -7.23 -0.68 5.67
CA SER A 45 -8.35 0.21 6.00
C SER A 45 -8.05 1.70 5.82
N LEU A 46 -6.83 2.08 5.44
CA LEU A 46 -6.34 3.46 5.38
C LEU A 46 -6.65 4.28 6.63
N THR A 47 -6.62 3.63 7.80
CA THR A 47 -6.89 4.29 9.10
C THR A 47 -5.62 4.80 9.78
N GLN A 48 -4.45 4.45 9.26
CA GLN A 48 -3.17 4.88 9.80
C GLN A 48 -2.85 6.34 9.45
N GLN A 49 -2.03 6.99 10.28
CA GLN A 49 -1.60 8.37 10.05
C GLN A 49 -0.47 8.50 9.01
N SER A 50 0.26 7.41 8.72
CA SER A 50 1.35 7.45 7.74
C SER A 50 0.82 7.60 6.32
N MET A 51 1.26 8.67 5.65
CA MET A 51 0.92 8.93 4.25
C MET A 51 1.83 8.13 3.30
N ASP A 52 2.99 7.65 3.78
CA ASP A 52 3.99 6.92 2.99
C ASP A 52 3.65 5.43 2.86
N ASP A 53 3.18 4.82 3.94
CA ASP A 53 2.99 3.36 4.03
C ASP A 53 2.02 2.79 2.98
N PRO A 54 0.90 3.46 2.61
CA PRO A 54 0.04 3.00 1.52
C PRO A 54 0.74 2.95 0.16
N TRP A 55 1.72 3.83 -0.09
CA TRP A 55 2.51 3.80 -1.33
C TRP A 55 3.45 2.60 -1.38
N ILE A 56 4.06 2.27 -0.25
CA ILE A 56 4.91 1.07 -0.13
C ILE A 56 4.08 -0.19 -0.39
N LEU A 57 2.93 -0.32 0.28
CA LEU A 57 2.04 -1.48 0.09
C LEU A 57 1.55 -1.58 -1.36
N ARG A 58 1.19 -0.45 -1.97
CA ARG A 58 0.78 -0.37 -3.38
C ARG A 58 1.86 -0.88 -4.33
N ASN A 59 3.10 -0.41 -4.18
CA ASN A 59 4.21 -0.85 -5.03
C ASN A 59 4.50 -2.34 -4.84
N TYR A 60 4.56 -2.79 -3.58
CA TYR A 60 4.73 -4.20 -3.24
C TYR A 60 3.65 -5.08 -3.88
N LEU A 61 2.37 -4.71 -3.77
CA LEU A 61 1.27 -5.48 -4.37
C LEU A 61 1.36 -5.50 -5.89
N ASN A 62 1.70 -4.37 -6.53
CA ASN A 62 1.87 -4.34 -7.99
C ASN A 62 2.94 -5.31 -8.46
N ASP A 63 4.09 -5.31 -7.80
CA ASP A 63 5.20 -6.21 -8.13
C ASP A 63 4.77 -7.67 -7.96
N LYS A 64 4.07 -8.01 -6.86
CA LYS A 64 3.62 -9.37 -6.58
C LYS A 64 2.51 -9.85 -7.52
N VAL A 65 1.61 -8.96 -7.93
CA VAL A 65 0.61 -9.27 -8.97
C VAL A 65 1.29 -9.55 -10.30
N ALA A 66 2.28 -8.73 -10.69
CA ALA A 66 3.05 -8.91 -11.90
C ALA A 66 3.88 -10.22 -11.88
N ASP A 67 4.52 -10.52 -10.75
CA ASP A 67 5.25 -11.78 -10.52
C ASP A 67 4.32 -13.00 -10.63
N ASN A 68 3.05 -12.86 -10.23
CA ASN A 68 2.02 -13.88 -10.39
C ASN A 68 1.45 -13.96 -11.83
N GLY A 69 2.04 -13.23 -12.78
CA GLY A 69 1.63 -13.21 -14.19
C GLY A 69 0.30 -12.49 -14.45
N GLN A 70 -0.14 -11.63 -13.53
CA GLN A 70 -1.37 -10.86 -13.63
C GLN A 70 -1.07 -9.37 -13.80
N GLU A 71 -2.06 -8.60 -14.26
CA GLU A 71 -1.96 -7.14 -14.32
C GLU A 71 -2.60 -6.49 -13.08
N PRO A 72 -1.86 -5.59 -12.39
CA PRO A 72 -2.41 -4.84 -11.26
C PRO A 72 -3.56 -3.93 -11.70
N VAL A 73 -4.57 -3.84 -10.84
CA VAL A 73 -5.63 -2.84 -10.96
C VAL A 73 -5.05 -1.45 -10.74
N PRO A 74 -5.34 -0.49 -11.63
CA PRO A 74 -4.89 0.87 -11.48
C PRO A 74 -5.53 1.52 -10.25
N TYR A 75 -4.73 2.31 -9.54
CA TYR A 75 -5.20 3.09 -8.40
C TYR A 75 -5.81 4.41 -8.89
N SER A 76 -6.83 4.90 -8.20
CA SER A 76 -7.43 6.21 -8.49
C SER A 76 -6.85 7.34 -7.65
N ALA A 77 -6.34 7.04 -6.46
CA ALA A 77 -5.75 8.02 -5.53
C ALA A 77 -4.22 7.93 -5.42
N LEU A 78 -3.66 6.73 -5.50
CA LEU A 78 -2.21 6.47 -5.43
C LEU A 78 -1.61 6.50 -6.84
N VAL A 79 -1.67 7.68 -7.47
CA VAL A 79 -1.30 7.91 -8.88
C VAL A 79 -0.13 8.89 -9.01
N GLY A 80 0.66 8.72 -10.07
CA GLY A 80 1.79 9.59 -10.36
C GLY A 80 3.09 9.15 -9.67
N ASP A 81 4.06 10.05 -9.66
CA ASP A 81 5.38 9.83 -9.07
C ASP A 81 5.41 10.37 -7.64
N TRP A 82 5.62 9.49 -6.67
CA TRP A 82 5.70 9.86 -5.25
C TRP A 82 6.84 10.83 -4.96
N HIS A 83 7.88 10.89 -5.81
CA HIS A 83 8.96 11.88 -5.71
C HIS A 83 8.48 13.33 -5.82
N GLN A 84 7.30 13.56 -6.38
CA GLN A 84 6.72 14.89 -6.53
C GLN A 84 6.06 15.40 -5.25
N TYR A 85 5.82 14.53 -4.27
CA TYR A 85 5.22 14.89 -2.99
C TYR A 85 6.30 15.18 -1.95
N TRP A 86 6.61 16.46 -1.75
CA TRP A 86 7.64 16.93 -0.80
C TRP A 86 7.43 16.46 0.65
N PHE A 87 6.18 16.13 1.01
CA PHE A 87 5.80 15.69 2.35
C PHE A 87 5.93 14.18 2.56
N LEU A 88 6.22 13.40 1.50
CA LEU A 88 6.45 11.96 1.61
C LEU A 88 7.93 11.67 1.86
N ASN A 89 8.19 10.60 2.60
CA ASN A 89 9.53 10.03 2.72
C ASN A 89 9.83 9.13 1.51
N THR A 90 10.22 9.74 0.40
CA THR A 90 10.48 9.04 -0.86
C THR A 90 11.52 7.93 -0.71
N ARG A 91 12.53 8.11 0.15
CA ARG A 91 13.55 7.08 0.43
C ARG A 91 12.98 5.82 1.07
N ALA A 92 11.97 5.95 1.93
CA ALA A 92 11.30 4.80 2.52
C ALA A 92 10.47 4.07 1.46
N ILE A 93 9.79 4.81 0.59
CA ILE A 93 9.01 4.27 -0.53
C ILE A 93 9.90 3.53 -1.53
N ASP A 94 11.03 4.12 -1.92
CA ASP A 94 11.98 3.52 -2.87
C ASP A 94 12.60 2.21 -2.34
N LYS A 95 12.77 2.11 -1.03
CA LYS A 95 13.29 0.91 -0.38
C LYS A 95 12.21 -0.14 -0.06
N GLY A 96 10.94 0.24 -0.11
CA GLY A 96 9.84 -0.60 0.38
C GLY A 96 9.87 -0.82 1.90
N GLU A 97 10.45 0.09 2.67
CA GLU A 97 10.62 -0.06 4.12
C GLU A 97 9.47 0.62 4.86
N ILE A 98 8.60 -0.18 5.50
CA ILE A 98 7.59 0.35 6.42
C ILE A 98 8.17 0.42 7.84
N THR A 99 8.01 1.56 8.51
CA THR A 99 8.43 1.67 9.92
C THR A 99 7.56 0.75 10.78
N ALA A 100 8.15 -0.06 11.67
CA ALA A 100 7.41 -1.06 12.44
C ALA A 100 6.44 -0.49 13.51
N GLY A 101 6.25 0.82 13.60
CA GLY A 101 5.38 1.44 14.61
C GLY A 101 3.90 1.12 14.37
N ASP A 102 3.22 0.55 15.37
CA ASP A 102 1.79 0.18 15.38
C ASP A 102 0.83 1.40 15.52
N LEU A 103 1.30 2.62 15.23
CA LEU A 103 0.60 3.87 15.52
C LEU A 103 -0.29 4.37 14.37
#